data_AF-A0A7K6MI69-F1
#
_entry.id   AF-A0A7K6MI69-F1
#
_cell.length_a   1.000
_cell.length_b   1.000
_cell.length_c   1.000
_cell.angle_alpha   90.00
_cell.angle_beta   90.00
_cell.angle_gamma   90.00
#
_symmetry.space_group_name_H-M   'P 1'
#
loop_
_entity.id
_entity.type
_entity.pdbx_description
1 polymer ?
#
loop_
_entity_poly.entity_id
_entity_poly.type
_entity_poly.pdbx_seq_one_letter_code
_entity_poly.pdbx_strand_id
1 'polypeptide(L)'
;QGYRRVWAGLRGLKLAFYRGPQDQEPLEVLDLGQLVAVQAESRALVLRLRGQEVTMKMESWETQEMWRGFILTMTKMKLPRDLALLPGHTFQLLEALREEGERRDTPVSPVTPVVPSCFFEVTRPEAERLLEQSAGRGNLLLRPGGHGQGVSVTTRQELDGTALLRHYRVKREAQGYVIDVETPHRCSSLAEVVQFFVQSSKGSLQPLDPEYSSHL
;
A
#
# COMPACT_ATOMS: atom_id res chain seq x y z
N GLN A 1 -0.14 18.93 -33.05
CA GLN A 1 -0.61 18.44 -31.73
C GLN A 1 -0.30 19.49 -30.69
N GLY A 2 -1.25 19.84 -29.84
CA GLY A 2 -1.08 20.85 -28.79
C GLY A 2 -0.71 20.22 -27.45
N TYR A 3 -0.14 21.02 -26.55
CA TYR A 3 0.08 20.63 -25.16
C TYR A 3 -1.25 20.54 -24.40
N ARG A 4 -1.38 19.53 -23.54
CA ARG A 4 -2.50 19.39 -22.60
C ARG A 4 -2.04 19.76 -21.19
N ARG A 5 -2.80 20.60 -20.49
CA ARG A 5 -2.55 20.88 -19.07
C ARG A 5 -3.06 19.71 -18.22
N VAL A 6 -2.19 19.16 -17.39
CA VAL A 6 -2.46 18.03 -16.48
C VAL A 6 -1.71 18.26 -15.17
N TRP A 7 -2.12 17.58 -14.12
CA TRP A 7 -1.34 17.44 -12.90
C TRP A 7 -0.34 16.31 -13.07
N ALA A 8 0.84 16.43 -12.45
CA ALA A 8 1.87 15.40 -12.50
C ALA A 8 2.32 15.06 -11.08
N GLY A 9 2.48 13.78 -10.79
CA GLY A 9 3.01 13.26 -9.54
C GLY A 9 4.17 12.31 -9.80
N LEU A 10 5.25 12.45 -9.04
CA LEU A 10 6.41 11.56 -9.08
C LEU A 10 6.47 10.72 -7.82
N ARG A 11 6.54 9.40 -7.98
CA ARG A 11 6.72 8.46 -6.86
C ARG A 11 7.61 7.30 -7.29
N GLY A 12 8.79 7.19 -6.68
CA GLY A 12 9.81 6.24 -7.11
C GLY A 12 10.14 6.39 -8.59
N LEU A 13 10.04 5.29 -9.35
CA LEU A 13 10.26 5.30 -10.80
C LEU A 13 8.98 5.53 -11.63
N LYS A 14 7.89 5.98 -11.02
CA LYS A 14 6.63 6.26 -11.73
C LYS A 14 6.37 7.77 -11.79
N LEU A 15 6.21 8.28 -13.01
CA LEU A 15 5.71 9.63 -13.26
C LEU A 15 4.27 9.52 -13.79
N ALA A 16 3.31 9.94 -12.97
CA ALA A 16 1.89 9.78 -13.24
C ALA A 16 1.22 11.13 -13.55
N PHE A 17 0.28 11.14 -14.50
CA PHE A 17 -0.45 12.33 -14.91
C PHE A 17 -1.94 12.23 -14.55
N TYR A 18 -2.56 13.32 -14.09
CA TYR A 18 -3.93 13.35 -13.58
C TYR A 18 -4.73 14.53 -14.16
N ARG A 19 -6.08 14.46 -14.16
CA ARG A 19 -6.92 15.61 -14.55
C ARG A 19 -7.02 16.62 -13.41
N GLY A 20 -7.11 16.13 -12.19
CA GLY A 20 -7.22 16.91 -10.97
C GLY A 20 -6.28 16.42 -9.85
N PRO A 21 -6.07 17.23 -8.81
CA PRO A 21 -5.16 16.91 -7.71
C PRO A 21 -5.72 15.84 -6.76
N GLN A 22 -7.02 15.54 -6.82
CA GLN A 22 -7.70 14.55 -5.95
C GLN A 22 -8.03 13.24 -6.70
N ASP A 23 -7.64 13.14 -7.97
CA ASP A 23 -7.92 11.95 -8.78
C ASP A 23 -7.12 10.76 -8.23
N GLN A 24 -7.79 9.62 -8.00
CA GLN A 24 -7.10 8.41 -7.56
C GLN A 24 -6.47 7.63 -8.73
N GLU A 25 -7.03 7.76 -9.92
CA GLU A 25 -6.55 7.07 -11.12
C GLU A 25 -5.82 8.03 -12.07
N PRO A 26 -4.57 7.69 -12.46
CA PRO A 26 -3.84 8.49 -13.43
C PRO A 26 -4.37 8.28 -14.85
N LEU A 27 -4.33 9.34 -15.65
CA LEU A 27 -4.58 9.30 -17.10
C LEU A 27 -3.52 8.49 -17.83
N GLU A 28 -2.28 8.61 -17.37
CA GLU A 28 -1.10 8.02 -17.97
C GLU A 28 -0.02 7.89 -16.91
N VAL A 29 0.77 6.81 -16.98
CA VAL A 29 1.91 6.58 -16.10
C VAL A 29 3.12 6.21 -16.94
N LEU A 30 4.21 6.95 -16.76
CA LEU A 30 5.50 6.66 -17.36
C LEU A 30 6.37 5.87 -16.37
N ASP A 31 6.93 4.76 -16.86
CA ASP A 31 7.97 4.00 -16.15
C ASP A 31 9.35 4.61 -16.40
N LEU A 32 9.82 5.42 -15.46
CA LEU A 32 11.14 6.03 -15.48
C LEU A 32 12.28 5.00 -15.31
N GLY A 33 11.98 3.72 -15.01
CA GLY A 33 12.95 2.63 -15.13
C GLY A 33 13.43 2.43 -16.57
N GLN A 34 12.65 2.86 -17.56
CA GLN A 34 13.05 2.89 -18.97
C GLN A 34 13.70 4.21 -19.41
N LEU A 35 13.93 5.15 -18.49
CA LEU A 35 14.48 6.47 -18.83
C LEU A 35 15.92 6.35 -19.33
N VAL A 36 16.16 6.84 -20.53
CA VAL A 36 17.47 6.88 -21.18
C VAL A 36 18.13 8.24 -20.98
N ALA A 37 17.39 9.33 -21.20
CA ALA A 37 17.92 10.69 -21.11
C ALA A 37 16.84 11.70 -20.68
N VAL A 38 17.31 12.80 -20.09
CA VAL A 38 16.50 13.97 -19.76
C VAL A 38 17.19 15.19 -20.37
N GLN A 39 16.47 15.94 -21.19
CA GLN A 39 16.99 17.13 -21.87
C GLN A 39 16.10 18.33 -21.58
N ALA A 40 16.71 19.45 -21.22
CA ALA A 40 16.01 20.71 -21.01
C ALA A 40 16.15 21.56 -22.28
N GLU A 41 15.02 21.90 -22.91
CA GLU A 41 14.95 22.67 -24.14
C GLU A 41 14.06 23.90 -23.94
N SER A 42 14.65 25.09 -23.81
CA SER A 42 13.95 26.35 -23.50
C SER A 42 12.98 26.26 -22.32
N ARG A 43 11.71 25.90 -22.55
CA ARG A 43 10.65 25.75 -21.52
C ARG A 43 10.06 24.34 -21.45
N ALA A 44 10.70 23.38 -22.12
CA ALA A 44 10.27 22.00 -22.20
C ALA A 44 11.32 21.06 -21.61
N LEU A 45 10.86 20.04 -20.92
CA LEU A 45 11.66 18.92 -20.45
C LEU A 45 11.33 17.72 -21.33
N VAL A 46 12.31 17.23 -22.09
CA VAL A 46 12.17 16.08 -22.97
C VAL A 46 12.68 14.85 -22.21
N LEU A 47 11.77 13.91 -21.96
CA LEU A 47 12.04 12.62 -21.35
C LEU A 47 12.10 11.56 -22.44
N ARG A 48 13.29 11.02 -22.67
CA ARG A 48 13.48 9.94 -23.64
C ARG A 48 13.51 8.61 -22.92
N LEU A 49 12.49 7.78 -23.14
CA LEU A 49 12.37 6.43 -22.59
C LEU A 49 12.65 5.38 -23.67
N ARG A 50 12.81 4.12 -23.27
CA ARG A 50 12.91 3.02 -24.25
C ARG A 50 11.57 2.85 -24.98
N GLY A 51 11.53 3.30 -26.23
CA GLY A 51 10.37 3.13 -27.11
C GLY A 51 9.41 4.32 -27.18
N GLN A 52 9.61 5.37 -26.37
CA GLN A 52 8.80 6.58 -26.43
C GLN A 52 9.58 7.83 -25.99
N GLU A 53 9.11 8.99 -26.43
CA GLU A 53 9.60 10.30 -26.03
C GLU A 53 8.42 11.15 -25.56
N VAL A 54 8.60 11.81 -24.43
CA VAL A 54 7.56 12.66 -23.82
C VAL A 54 8.12 14.05 -23.58
N THR A 55 7.43 15.05 -24.08
CA THR A 55 7.80 16.46 -23.92
C THR A 55 6.86 17.14 -22.92
N MET A 56 7.39 17.57 -21.79
CA MET A 56 6.65 18.27 -20.74
C MET A 56 6.95 19.76 -20.81
N LYS A 57 5.92 20.60 -20.99
CA LYS A 57 6.08 22.05 -20.95
C LYS A 57 5.90 22.58 -19.52
N MET A 58 6.82 23.41 -19.08
CA MET A 58 6.83 23.97 -17.73
C MET A 58 6.45 25.45 -17.71
N GLU A 59 5.92 25.90 -16.58
CA GLU A 59 5.48 27.30 -16.39
C GLU A 59 6.67 28.25 -16.19
N SER A 60 7.75 27.75 -15.59
CA SER A 60 8.99 28.50 -15.33
C SER A 60 10.23 27.63 -15.51
N TRP A 61 11.39 28.28 -15.67
CA TRP A 61 12.70 27.62 -15.69
C TRP A 61 12.99 26.93 -14.35
N GLU A 62 12.63 27.55 -13.23
CA GLU A 62 12.81 26.97 -11.89
C GLU A 62 12.01 25.67 -11.74
N THR A 63 10.76 25.65 -12.18
CA THR A 63 9.94 24.43 -12.19
C THR A 63 10.55 23.35 -13.08
N GLN A 64 11.08 23.72 -14.25
CA GLN A 64 11.77 22.79 -15.14
C GLN A 64 13.02 22.17 -14.48
N GLU A 65 13.85 23.00 -13.84
CA GLU A 65 15.06 22.55 -13.16
C GLU A 65 14.74 21.67 -11.95
N MET A 66 13.66 22.00 -11.22
CA MET A 66 13.13 21.16 -10.14
C MET A 66 12.67 19.79 -10.64
N TRP A 67 11.84 19.72 -11.68
CA TRP A 67 11.38 18.46 -12.26
C TRP A 67 12.54 17.62 -12.79
N ARG A 68 13.49 18.26 -13.50
CA ARG A 68 14.72 17.62 -13.96
C ARG A 68 15.50 17.02 -12.78
N GLY A 69 15.69 17.80 -11.72
CA GLY A 69 16.40 17.38 -10.53
C GLY A 69 15.74 16.20 -9.82
N PHE A 70 14.43 16.24 -9.60
CA PHE A 70 13.69 15.14 -8.97
C PHE A 70 13.72 13.86 -9.82
N ILE A 71 13.45 13.94 -11.12
CA ILE A 71 13.44 12.78 -12.02
C ILE A 71 14.84 12.13 -12.04
N LEU A 72 15.90 12.92 -12.18
CA LEU A 72 17.27 12.39 -12.17
C LEU A 72 17.65 11.81 -10.80
N THR A 73 17.22 12.45 -9.71
CA THR A 73 17.48 11.96 -8.35
C THR A 73 16.84 10.58 -8.12
N MET A 74 15.56 10.43 -8.46
CA MET A 74 14.85 9.15 -8.30
C MET A 74 15.42 8.05 -9.19
N THR A 75 15.78 8.38 -10.43
CA THR A 75 16.26 7.38 -11.39
C THR A 75 17.70 6.97 -11.18
N LYS A 76 18.56 7.89 -10.69
CA LYS A 76 19.98 7.63 -10.44
C LYS A 76 20.32 7.34 -8.99
N MET A 77 19.36 7.48 -8.06
CA MET A 77 19.57 7.39 -6.60
C MET A 77 20.75 8.23 -6.10
N LYS A 78 20.89 9.43 -6.66
CA LYS A 78 21.91 10.40 -6.26
C LYS A 78 21.49 11.79 -6.71
N LEU A 79 21.94 12.80 -5.98
CA LEU A 79 21.74 14.18 -6.37
C LEU A 79 22.60 14.50 -7.62
N PRO A 80 22.01 15.06 -8.69
CA PRO A 80 22.79 15.57 -9.82
C PRO A 80 23.63 16.78 -9.40
N ARG A 81 24.87 16.86 -9.90
CA ARG A 81 25.84 17.88 -9.50
C ARG A 81 25.70 19.19 -10.28
N ASP A 82 24.99 19.13 -11.40
CA ASP A 82 24.84 20.18 -12.41
C ASP A 82 23.47 20.88 -12.32
N LEU A 83 22.83 20.84 -11.15
CA LEU A 83 21.57 21.55 -10.91
C LEU A 83 21.83 22.98 -10.46
N ALA A 84 21.20 23.93 -11.13
CA ALA A 84 21.21 25.34 -10.75
C ALA A 84 20.05 25.66 -9.79
N LEU A 85 20.01 24.97 -8.64
CA LEU A 85 18.93 25.10 -7.65
C LEU A 85 19.34 25.91 -6.41
N LEU A 86 18.36 26.59 -5.82
CA LEU A 86 18.53 27.27 -4.53
C LEU A 86 18.72 26.26 -3.39
N PRO A 87 19.37 26.64 -2.28
CA PRO A 87 19.63 25.72 -1.16
C PRO A 87 18.37 25.01 -0.62
N GLY A 88 17.23 25.69 -0.56
CA GLY A 88 15.96 25.10 -0.11
C GLY A 88 15.46 23.99 -1.04
N HIS A 89 15.64 24.15 -2.36
CA HIS A 89 15.30 23.11 -3.33
C HIS A 89 16.25 21.92 -3.25
N THR A 90 17.55 22.18 -3.09
CA THR A 90 18.54 21.13 -2.85
C THR A 90 18.19 20.30 -1.62
N PHE A 91 17.73 20.94 -0.54
CA PHE A 91 17.24 20.25 0.66
C PHE A 91 16.02 19.36 0.35
N GLN A 92 15.04 19.83 -0.42
CA GLN A 92 13.89 19.02 -0.83
C GLN A 92 14.29 17.77 -1.64
N LEU A 93 15.26 17.90 -2.54
CA LEU A 93 15.78 16.74 -3.30
C LEU A 93 16.51 15.74 -2.39
N LEU A 94 17.26 16.23 -1.39
CA LEU A 94 17.94 15.37 -0.42
C LEU A 94 16.95 14.59 0.44
N GLU A 95 15.90 15.24 0.93
CA GLU A 95 14.83 14.58 1.68
C GLU A 95 14.15 13.51 0.82
N ALA A 96 13.79 13.85 -0.41
CA ALA A 96 13.16 12.91 -1.34
C ALA A 96 14.08 11.74 -1.70
N LEU A 97 15.40 11.96 -1.82
CA LEU A 97 16.39 10.90 -2.02
C LEU A 97 16.48 9.96 -0.81
N ARG A 98 16.44 10.52 0.41
CA ARG A 98 16.43 9.73 1.65
C ARG A 98 15.17 8.88 1.73
N GLU A 99 13.99 9.50 1.57
CA GLU A 99 12.69 8.82 1.61
C GLU A 99 12.60 7.71 0.55
N GLU A 100 13.08 7.96 -0.67
CA GLU A 100 13.11 6.93 -1.72
C GLU A 100 14.12 5.82 -1.42
N GLY A 101 15.25 6.14 -0.79
CA GLY A 101 16.22 5.15 -0.30
C GLY A 101 15.60 4.25 0.74
N GLU A 102 14.99 4.84 1.78
CA GLU A 102 14.23 4.12 2.79
C GLU A 102 13.12 3.26 2.17
N ARG A 103 12.40 3.76 1.15
CA ARG A 103 11.36 3.01 0.43
C ARG A 103 11.89 1.82 -0.37
N ARG A 104 13.15 1.87 -0.84
CA ARG A 104 13.80 0.77 -1.56
C ARG A 104 14.43 -0.26 -0.61
N ASP A 105 14.95 0.23 0.50
CA ASP A 105 15.57 -0.58 1.55
C ASP A 105 14.53 -1.20 2.47
N THR A 106 13.33 -0.60 2.58
CA THR A 106 12.18 -1.35 3.07
C THR A 106 11.90 -2.44 2.03
N PRO A 107 11.92 -3.72 2.44
CA PRO A 107 11.46 -4.78 1.57
C PRO A 107 10.00 -4.48 1.24
N VAL A 108 9.78 -3.88 0.07
CA VAL A 108 8.48 -3.91 -0.59
C VAL A 108 8.32 -5.36 -1.02
N SER A 109 7.92 -6.22 -0.08
CA SER A 109 7.19 -7.41 -0.46
C SER A 109 6.09 -6.93 -1.41
N PRO A 110 6.00 -7.46 -2.64
CA PRO A 110 4.95 -7.14 -3.59
C PRO A 110 3.66 -7.77 -3.08
N VAL A 111 3.13 -7.19 -2.02
CA VAL A 111 1.91 -7.59 -1.36
C VAL A 111 1.35 -6.26 -0.91
N THR A 112 0.50 -5.64 -1.74
CA THR A 112 -0.77 -5.10 -1.20
C THR A 112 -1.13 -6.04 -0.07
N PRO A 113 -1.16 -5.63 1.22
CA PRO A 113 -1.38 -6.58 2.31
C PRO A 113 -2.50 -7.49 1.84
N VAL A 114 -2.19 -8.76 1.55
CA VAL A 114 -3.19 -9.69 1.01
C VAL A 114 -4.07 -9.87 2.21
N VAL A 115 -5.07 -9.00 2.27
CA VAL A 115 -6.08 -9.02 3.29
C VAL A 115 -6.75 -10.37 3.06
N PRO A 116 -6.65 -11.30 4.02
CA PRO A 116 -7.21 -12.61 3.83
C PRO A 116 -8.70 -12.47 3.52
N SER A 117 -9.22 -13.32 2.65
CA SER A 117 -10.62 -13.25 2.19
C SER A 117 -11.65 -13.29 3.33
N CYS A 118 -11.27 -13.83 4.49
CA CYS A 118 -12.07 -13.84 5.71
C CYS A 118 -11.94 -12.56 6.57
N PHE A 119 -11.42 -11.46 6.03
CA PHE A 119 -11.44 -10.16 6.68
C PHE A 119 -12.69 -9.39 6.26
N PHE A 120 -13.44 -8.92 7.23
CA PHE A 120 -14.68 -8.17 7.01
C PHE A 120 -14.61 -6.83 7.76
N GLU A 121 -15.00 -5.76 7.08
CA GLU A 121 -15.15 -4.41 7.66
C GLU A 121 -16.43 -4.34 8.49
N VAL A 122 -16.43 -5.02 9.64
CA VAL A 122 -17.59 -5.16 10.52
C VAL A 122 -17.23 -4.94 11.98
N THR A 123 -18.22 -4.54 12.76
CA THR A 123 -18.12 -4.42 14.21
C THR A 123 -18.08 -5.79 14.90
N ARG A 124 -17.80 -5.80 16.21
CA ARG A 124 -17.82 -7.04 16.99
C ARG A 124 -19.19 -7.76 16.92
N PRO A 125 -20.34 -7.10 17.17
CA PRO A 125 -21.63 -7.78 17.12
C PRO A 125 -22.00 -8.27 15.71
N GLU A 126 -21.63 -7.53 14.66
CA GLU A 126 -21.87 -7.95 13.27
C GLU A 126 -21.06 -9.20 12.91
N ALA A 127 -19.80 -9.29 13.37
CA ALA A 127 -18.99 -10.48 13.19
C ALA A 127 -19.55 -11.70 13.92
N GLU A 128 -20.11 -11.53 15.12
CA GLU A 128 -20.77 -12.62 15.86
C GLU A 128 -21.94 -13.18 15.04
N ARG A 129 -22.80 -12.29 14.52
CA ARG A 129 -23.94 -12.65 13.67
C ARG A 129 -23.52 -13.35 12.39
N LEU A 130 -22.46 -12.89 11.72
CA LEU A 130 -21.92 -13.55 10.53
C LEU A 130 -21.52 -15.00 10.81
N LEU A 131 -20.87 -15.25 11.95
CA LEU A 131 -20.48 -16.61 12.32
C LEU A 131 -21.64 -17.48 12.78
N GLU A 132 -22.65 -16.91 13.44
CA GLU A 132 -23.90 -17.61 13.80
C GLU A 132 -24.66 -18.08 12.56
N GLN A 133 -24.66 -17.28 11.49
CA GLN A 133 -25.43 -17.55 10.28
C GLN A 133 -24.63 -18.38 9.26
N SER A 134 -23.30 -18.45 9.39
CA SER A 134 -22.34 -19.06 8.44
C SER A 134 -22.69 -20.42 7.84
N ALA A 135 -23.61 -21.19 8.45
CA ALA A 135 -24.11 -22.48 7.94
C ALA A 135 -22.98 -23.47 7.59
N GLY A 136 -21.87 -23.43 8.34
CA GLY A 136 -20.72 -24.31 8.15
C GLY A 136 -19.69 -23.83 7.12
N ARG A 137 -19.86 -22.65 6.51
CA ARG A 137 -18.93 -22.06 5.52
C ARG A 137 -17.71 -21.37 6.15
N GLY A 138 -17.24 -21.92 7.26
CA GLY A 138 -16.18 -21.34 8.09
C GLY A 138 -16.73 -20.68 9.34
N ASN A 139 -15.85 -20.54 10.33
CA ASN A 139 -16.19 -20.21 11.70
C ASN A 139 -15.14 -19.31 12.37
N LEU A 140 -14.29 -18.68 11.56
CA LEU A 140 -13.25 -17.73 11.92
C LEU A 140 -13.27 -16.55 10.94
N LEU A 141 -13.21 -15.33 11.44
CA LEU A 141 -13.05 -14.13 10.61
C LEU A 141 -12.16 -13.08 11.28
N LEU A 142 -11.58 -12.21 10.47
CA LEU A 142 -10.86 -11.01 10.92
C LEU A 142 -11.75 -9.78 10.75
N ARG A 143 -11.57 -8.81 11.65
CA ARG A 143 -12.27 -7.52 11.59
C ARG A 143 -11.43 -6.40 12.23
N PRO A 144 -11.76 -5.13 12.00
CA PRO A 144 -11.13 -4.02 12.70
C PRO A 144 -11.18 -4.18 14.23
N GLY A 145 -10.08 -3.81 14.90
CA GLY A 145 -9.99 -3.77 16.36
C GLY A 145 -10.90 -2.69 16.96
N GLY A 146 -11.34 -2.90 18.21
CA GLY A 146 -12.06 -1.85 18.96
C GLY A 146 -11.19 -0.62 19.20
N HIS A 147 -11.77 0.57 19.16
CA HIS A 147 -11.08 1.88 19.26
C HIS A 147 -10.10 2.23 18.13
N GLY A 148 -10.24 1.60 16.95
CA GLY A 148 -9.48 1.99 15.75
C GLY A 148 -8.00 1.59 15.79
N GLN A 149 -7.60 0.73 16.71
CA GLN A 149 -6.23 0.22 16.78
C GLN A 149 -6.19 -1.30 16.56
N GLY A 150 -5.37 -1.73 15.60
CA GLY A 150 -5.08 -3.13 15.32
C GLY A 150 -6.24 -3.90 14.69
N VAL A 151 -6.18 -5.22 14.81
CA VAL A 151 -7.12 -6.19 14.22
C VAL A 151 -7.67 -7.09 15.32
N SER A 152 -8.86 -7.64 15.13
CA SER A 152 -9.42 -8.68 15.98
C SER A 152 -9.77 -9.92 15.16
N VAL A 153 -9.53 -11.09 15.74
CA VAL A 153 -10.03 -12.37 15.21
C VAL A 153 -11.26 -12.75 16.02
N THR A 154 -12.38 -13.03 15.36
CA THR A 154 -13.58 -13.60 15.98
C THR A 154 -13.71 -15.06 15.54
N THR A 155 -14.02 -15.95 16.48
CA THR A 155 -14.22 -17.38 16.22
C THR A 155 -15.48 -17.88 16.91
N ARG A 156 -16.17 -18.85 16.30
CA ARG A 156 -17.33 -19.55 16.88
C ARG A 156 -17.11 -21.07 16.74
N GLN A 157 -17.15 -21.81 17.82
CA GLN A 157 -17.08 -23.27 17.78
C GLN A 157 -18.29 -23.86 18.48
N GLU A 158 -18.71 -25.04 18.09
CA GLU A 158 -19.74 -25.79 18.83
C GLU A 158 -19.06 -26.96 19.53
N LEU A 159 -19.22 -27.02 20.86
CA LEU A 159 -18.72 -28.10 21.69
C LEU A 159 -19.89 -28.59 22.54
N ASP A 160 -20.26 -29.87 22.38
CA ASP A 160 -21.36 -30.52 23.10
C ASP A 160 -22.69 -29.73 23.05
N GLY A 161 -23.01 -29.18 21.88
CA GLY A 161 -24.23 -28.38 21.65
C GLY A 161 -24.17 -26.94 22.21
N THR A 162 -23.05 -26.54 22.80
CA THR A 162 -22.83 -25.17 23.28
C THR A 162 -21.98 -24.38 22.30
N ALA A 163 -22.48 -23.23 21.87
CA ALA A 163 -21.73 -22.30 21.03
C ALA A 163 -20.70 -21.51 21.88
N LEU A 164 -19.42 -21.68 21.56
CA LEU A 164 -18.30 -21.00 22.18
C LEU A 164 -17.80 -19.90 21.23
N LEU A 165 -18.03 -18.66 21.63
CA LEU A 165 -17.59 -17.48 20.89
C LEU A 165 -16.37 -16.86 21.57
N ARG A 166 -15.32 -16.58 20.78
CA ARG A 166 -14.08 -15.99 21.29
C ARG A 166 -13.60 -14.86 20.39
N HIS A 167 -12.97 -13.86 21.01
CA HIS A 167 -12.30 -12.78 20.30
C HIS A 167 -10.86 -12.65 20.75
N TYR A 168 -9.96 -12.56 19.79
CA TYR A 168 -8.53 -12.44 20.03
C TYR A 168 -8.06 -11.09 19.50
N ARG A 169 -7.26 -10.39 20.32
CA ARG A 169 -6.65 -9.12 19.91
C ARG A 169 -5.38 -9.42 19.12
N VAL A 170 -5.21 -8.71 18.01
CA VAL A 170 -4.01 -8.75 17.19
C VAL A 170 -3.44 -7.33 17.10
N LYS A 171 -2.28 -7.13 17.74
CA LYS A 171 -1.59 -5.84 17.76
C LYS A 171 -0.75 -5.71 16.49
N ARG A 172 -0.82 -4.56 15.83
CA ARG A 172 0.06 -4.23 14.72
C ARG A 172 1.37 -3.67 15.28
N GLU A 173 2.50 -4.23 14.86
CA GLU A 173 3.84 -3.74 15.20
C GLU A 173 4.56 -3.21 13.94
N ALA A 174 5.74 -2.60 14.12
CA ALA A 174 6.53 -2.05 13.01
C ALA A 174 6.85 -3.09 11.93
N GLN A 175 7.00 -4.37 12.31
CA GLN A 175 7.34 -5.48 11.42
C GLN A 175 6.37 -6.65 11.57
N GLY A 176 5.06 -6.39 11.47
CA GLY A 176 4.03 -7.44 11.39
C GLY A 176 2.95 -7.33 12.46
N TYR A 177 2.57 -8.48 13.03
CA TYR A 177 1.42 -8.63 13.92
C TYR A 177 1.76 -9.51 15.12
N VAL A 178 1.17 -9.21 16.27
CA VAL A 178 1.29 -10.02 17.49
C VAL A 178 -0.08 -10.41 18.00
N ILE A 179 -0.31 -11.72 18.11
CA ILE A 179 -1.54 -12.30 18.63
C ILE A 179 -1.46 -12.30 20.16
N ASP A 180 -2.41 -11.64 20.81
CA ASP A 180 -2.51 -11.50 22.27
C ASP A 180 -3.18 -12.75 22.87
N VAL A 181 -2.40 -13.82 23.00
CA VAL A 181 -2.75 -15.11 23.65
C VAL A 181 -1.72 -15.42 24.73
N GLU A 182 -1.94 -16.50 25.51
CA GLU A 182 -1.08 -16.88 26.66
C GLU A 182 0.41 -16.87 26.33
N THR A 183 0.79 -17.42 25.16
CA THR A 183 2.13 -17.26 24.59
C THR A 183 2.04 -16.38 23.34
N PRO A 184 2.40 -15.08 23.42
CA PRO A 184 2.27 -14.16 22.30
C PRO A 184 2.96 -14.69 21.04
N HIS A 185 2.22 -14.72 19.94
CA HIS A 185 2.71 -15.25 18.67
C HIS A 185 2.92 -14.13 17.65
N ARG A 186 4.11 -14.08 17.05
CA ARG A 186 4.47 -13.08 16.04
C ARG A 186 4.18 -13.63 14.65
N CYS A 187 3.49 -12.85 13.84
CA CYS A 187 3.15 -13.15 12.46
C CYS A 187 3.69 -12.03 11.56
N SER A 188 4.24 -12.38 10.40
CA SER A 188 4.69 -11.43 9.40
C SER A 188 3.52 -10.79 8.62
N SER A 189 2.35 -11.45 8.60
CA SER A 189 1.17 -11.04 7.83
C SER A 189 -0.16 -11.43 8.49
N LEU A 190 -1.28 -10.85 8.03
CA LEU A 190 -2.63 -11.28 8.45
C LEU A 190 -3.00 -12.69 7.95
N ALA A 191 -2.43 -13.12 6.83
CA ALA A 191 -2.59 -14.49 6.34
C ALA A 191 -1.97 -15.51 7.32
N GLU A 192 -0.77 -15.20 7.85
CA GLU A 192 -0.16 -16.01 8.91
C GLU A 192 -0.96 -15.99 10.20
N VAL A 193 -1.61 -14.87 10.56
CA VAL A 193 -2.55 -14.84 11.69
C VAL A 193 -3.68 -15.85 11.49
N VAL A 194 -4.31 -15.90 10.30
CA VAL A 194 -5.34 -16.92 9.99
C VAL A 194 -4.76 -18.33 10.10
N GLN A 195 -3.61 -18.56 9.48
CA GLN A 195 -2.96 -19.86 9.46
C GLN A 195 -2.61 -20.35 10.88
N PHE A 196 -2.17 -19.46 11.77
CA PHE A 196 -1.91 -19.77 13.16
C PHE A 196 -3.14 -20.35 13.85
N PHE A 197 -4.33 -19.74 13.68
CA PHE A 197 -5.56 -20.25 14.28
C PHE A 197 -6.01 -21.58 13.67
N VAL A 198 -5.90 -21.74 12.35
CA VAL A 198 -6.23 -23.00 11.66
C VAL A 198 -5.33 -24.13 12.15
N GLN A 199 -4.02 -23.90 12.22
CA GLN A 199 -3.04 -24.91 12.66
C GLN A 199 -3.16 -25.22 14.15
N SER A 200 -3.26 -24.20 15.01
CA SER A 200 -3.37 -24.38 16.46
C SER A 200 -4.65 -25.12 16.87
N SER A 201 -5.71 -24.97 16.07
CA SER A 201 -6.98 -25.69 16.27
C SER A 201 -7.06 -27.03 15.55
N LYS A 202 -5.97 -27.50 14.90
CA LYS A 202 -5.93 -28.73 14.10
C LYS A 202 -7.03 -28.78 13.03
N GLY A 203 -7.33 -27.62 12.44
CA GLY A 203 -8.33 -27.46 11.38
C GLY A 203 -9.77 -27.32 11.84
N SER A 204 -10.06 -27.33 13.16
CA SER A 204 -11.43 -27.09 13.63
C SER A 204 -11.90 -25.64 13.47
N LEU A 205 -10.96 -24.70 13.33
CA LEU A 205 -11.22 -23.35 12.86
C LEU A 205 -10.90 -23.26 11.37
N GLN A 206 -11.86 -22.74 10.60
CA GLN A 206 -11.76 -22.52 9.17
C GLN A 206 -12.16 -21.07 8.85
N PRO A 207 -11.43 -20.38 7.96
CA PRO A 207 -11.76 -19.01 7.57
C PRO A 207 -13.16 -18.96 6.93
N LEU A 208 -13.94 -17.95 7.32
CA LEU A 208 -15.27 -17.69 6.75
C LEU A 208 -15.13 -17.30 5.28
N ASP A 209 -15.96 -17.91 4.44
CA ASP A 209 -15.99 -17.67 2.99
C ASP A 209 -16.42 -16.22 2.67
N PRO A 210 -15.66 -15.45 1.86
CA PRO A 210 -15.97 -14.07 1.49
C PRO A 210 -17.36 -13.86 0.86
N GLU A 211 -17.87 -14.86 0.12
CA GLU A 211 -19.18 -14.79 -0.55
C GLU A 211 -20.36 -14.80 0.45
N TYR A 212 -20.10 -15.02 1.74
CA TYR A 212 -21.16 -14.99 2.75
C TYR A 212 -21.61 -13.56 3.11
N SER A 213 -20.80 -12.54 2.83
CA SER A 213 -21.12 -11.13 3.14
C SER A 213 -22.23 -10.53 2.28
N SER A 214 -22.57 -11.12 1.12
CA SER A 214 -23.66 -10.66 0.25
C SER A 214 -25.07 -10.93 0.81
N HIS A 215 -25.18 -11.42 2.04
CA HIS A 215 -26.44 -11.67 2.74
C HIS A 215 -26.73 -10.70 3.88
N LEU A 216 -25.91 -9.64 4.05
CA LEU A 216 -26.18 -8.50 4.94
C LEU A 216 -26.96 -7.40 4.22
#